data_AF-R0H008-F1
#
_entry.id   AF-R0H008-F1
#
_cell.length_a   1.000
_cell.length_b   1.000
_cell.length_c   1.000
_cell.angle_alpha   90.00
_cell.angle_beta   90.00
_cell.angle_gamma   90.00
#
_symmetry.space_group_name_H-M   'P 1'
#
loop_
_entity.id
_entity.type
_entity.pdbx_description
1 polymer ?
#
loop_
_entity_poly.entity_id
_entity_poly.type
_entity_poly.pdbx_seq_one_letter_code
_entity_poly.pdbx_strand_id
1 'polypeptide(L)'
;MIPKSKQVLLLWLEGFREACSLHRVVILCHRSRKLLLRTGQCFLLNGLIFLGSLGVFKWFIDPALLWILPDQCAHGGFYAFLRGGLLQLFYVFWFYPLYMLSFILSNIWYNDIAKLGFEAMEESDLSSAEALRQGEAPTSLNLANADRPSGLGGMMISIGEQVYSILLLTFFFLEVYVVGVIPYIGKILNFLLLSWMYAYYCYEYKWNFSGIPLEKRLDYFESNWAFFTGFGSPCVLAIFFLSPLVSGALMAILFPLFVLTATGSGPEKIILAPRRTWKCAGLGRLPIFYAADTFSMLALSIFQLESPHQIQHEKTG
;
A
#
# COMPACT_ATOMS: atom_id res chain seq x y z
N MET A 1 -30.29 -19.32 -6.41
CA MET A 1 -28.88 -19.15 -5.98
C MET A 1 -28.18 -18.25 -6.97
N ILE A 2 -27.49 -17.20 -6.52
CA ILE A 2 -26.63 -16.39 -7.40
C ILE A 2 -25.42 -17.27 -7.78
N PRO A 3 -25.07 -17.39 -9.07
CA PRO A 3 -23.88 -18.14 -9.46
C PRO A 3 -22.62 -17.49 -8.89
N LYS A 4 -21.65 -18.31 -8.46
CA LYS A 4 -20.40 -17.84 -7.81
C LYS A 4 -19.68 -16.76 -8.62
N SER A 5 -19.67 -16.86 -9.95
CA SER A 5 -19.08 -15.83 -10.83
C SER A 5 -19.75 -14.47 -10.71
N LYS A 6 -21.09 -14.41 -10.61
CA LYS A 6 -21.81 -13.14 -10.39
C LYS A 6 -21.51 -12.58 -8.99
N GLN A 7 -21.36 -13.42 -7.98
CA GLN A 7 -20.99 -12.98 -6.64
C GLN A 7 -19.58 -12.36 -6.61
N VAL A 8 -18.60 -13.02 -7.24
CA VAL A 8 -17.23 -12.49 -7.39
C VAL A 8 -17.26 -11.13 -8.09
N LEU A 9 -17.98 -11.02 -9.21
CA LEU A 9 -18.07 -9.77 -9.97
C LEU A 9 -18.71 -8.64 -9.14
N LEU A 10 -19.79 -8.91 -8.40
CA LEU A 10 -20.44 -7.91 -7.55
C LEU A 10 -19.50 -7.40 -6.45
N LEU A 11 -18.73 -8.30 -5.83
CA LEU A 11 -17.78 -7.93 -4.78
C LEU A 11 -16.59 -7.15 -5.35
N TRP A 12 -16.11 -7.54 -6.52
CA TRP A 12 -15.07 -6.80 -7.24
C TRP A 12 -15.56 -5.39 -7.60
N LEU A 13 -16.79 -5.25 -8.11
CA LEU A 13 -17.39 -3.95 -8.42
C LEU A 13 -17.58 -3.09 -7.18
N GLU A 14 -17.97 -3.69 -6.05
CA GLU A 14 -18.06 -2.99 -4.77
C GLU A 14 -16.70 -2.46 -4.32
N GLY A 15 -15.65 -3.29 -4.40
CA GLY A 15 -14.28 -2.88 -4.10
C GLY A 15 -13.80 -1.76 -5.03
N PHE A 16 -14.04 -1.90 -6.33
CA PHE A 16 -13.71 -0.89 -7.34
C PHE A 16 -14.41 0.45 -7.04
N ARG A 17 -15.71 0.40 -6.74
CA ARG A 17 -16.51 1.57 -6.37
C ARG A 17 -15.98 2.22 -5.10
N GLU A 18 -15.61 1.43 -4.11
CA GLU A 18 -15.07 1.93 -2.84
C GLU A 18 -13.75 2.67 -3.07
N ALA A 19 -12.84 2.10 -3.86
CA ALA A 19 -11.59 2.74 -4.25
C ALA A 19 -11.78 4.03 -5.07
N CYS A 20 -12.81 4.09 -5.92
CA CYS A 20 -13.17 5.29 -6.68
C CYS A 20 -14.01 6.31 -5.88
N SER A 21 -14.36 6.03 -4.62
CA SER A 21 -15.20 6.91 -3.79
C SER A 21 -14.41 8.10 -3.20
N LEU A 22 -13.67 8.80 -4.05
CA LEU A 22 -12.82 9.96 -3.69
C LEU A 22 -13.60 11.12 -3.09
N HIS A 23 -14.92 11.20 -3.32
CA HIS A 23 -15.79 12.18 -2.68
C HIS A 23 -15.69 12.13 -1.14
N ARG A 24 -15.55 10.94 -0.54
CA ARG A 24 -15.37 10.79 0.91
C ARG A 24 -14.05 11.37 1.38
N VAL A 25 -13.00 11.21 0.57
CA VAL A 25 -11.68 11.77 0.85
C VAL A 25 -11.74 13.29 0.85
N VAL A 26 -12.43 13.89 -0.13
CA VAL A 26 -12.61 15.35 -0.18
C VAL A 26 -13.33 15.87 1.06
N ILE A 27 -14.42 15.20 1.49
CA ILE A 27 -15.16 15.56 2.70
C ILE A 27 -14.27 15.45 3.94
N LEU A 28 -13.49 14.36 4.07
CA LEU A 28 -12.58 14.14 5.19
C LEU A 28 -11.45 15.18 5.23
N CYS A 29 -10.85 15.50 4.09
CA CYS A 29 -9.85 16.55 3.96
C CYS A 29 -10.42 17.93 4.30
N HIS A 30 -11.64 18.24 3.87
CA HIS A 30 -12.27 19.51 4.22
C HIS A 30 -12.55 19.62 5.73
N ARG A 31 -12.83 18.49 6.41
CA ARG A 31 -13.06 18.44 7.86
C ARG A 31 -11.78 18.63 8.67
N SER A 32 -10.63 18.14 8.19
CA SER A 32 -9.34 18.31 8.87
C SER A 32 -8.35 19.13 8.04
N ARG A 33 -8.18 20.41 8.41
CA ARG A 33 -7.21 21.31 7.74
C ARG A 33 -5.78 20.77 7.79
N LYS A 34 -5.41 20.06 8.87
CA LYS A 34 -4.11 19.38 9.00
C LYS A 34 -3.96 18.28 7.95
N LEU A 35 -4.99 17.45 7.78
CA LEU A 35 -5.03 16.39 6.77
C LEU A 35 -4.95 16.96 5.35
N LEU A 36 -5.72 18.01 5.04
CA LEU A 36 -5.69 18.68 3.74
C LEU A 36 -4.31 19.24 3.42
N LEU A 37 -3.68 19.92 4.38
CA LEU A 37 -2.35 20.50 4.18
C LEU A 37 -1.30 19.42 3.94
N ARG A 38 -1.32 18.33 4.72
CA ARG A 38 -0.38 17.20 4.55
C ARG A 38 -0.59 16.45 3.24
N THR A 39 -1.84 16.19 2.87
CA THR A 39 -2.18 15.57 1.59
C THR A 39 -1.73 16.49 0.44
N GLY A 40 -2.04 17.79 0.51
CA GLY A 40 -1.59 18.77 -0.49
C GLY A 40 -0.07 18.88 -0.62
N GLN A 41 0.67 18.84 0.50
CA GLN A 41 2.14 18.80 0.49
C GLN A 41 2.68 17.55 -0.23
N CYS A 42 2.09 16.39 0.05
CA CYS A 42 2.46 15.13 -0.61
C CYS A 42 2.21 15.19 -2.12
N PHE A 43 1.02 15.65 -2.52
CA PHE A 43 0.66 15.83 -3.93
C PHE A 43 1.57 16.83 -4.64
N LEU A 44 1.83 17.98 -4.02
CA LEU A 44 2.64 19.02 -4.62
C LEU A 44 4.10 18.59 -4.73
N LEU A 45 4.68 17.99 -3.69
CA LEU A 45 6.07 17.56 -3.74
C LEU A 45 6.25 16.40 -4.74
N ASN A 46 5.42 15.36 -4.67
CA ASN A 46 5.54 14.21 -5.57
C ASN A 46 5.14 14.59 -7.01
N GLY A 47 4.19 15.49 -7.21
CA GLY A 47 3.88 16.04 -8.52
C GLY A 47 5.00 16.91 -9.07
N LEU A 48 5.43 17.92 -8.32
CA LEU A 48 6.37 18.94 -8.80
C LEU A 48 7.80 18.39 -8.95
N ILE A 49 8.28 17.61 -7.98
CA ILE A 49 9.63 17.05 -8.05
C ILE A 49 9.66 15.97 -9.12
N PHE A 50 8.72 15.02 -9.10
CA PHE A 50 8.80 13.83 -9.94
C PHE A 50 8.29 14.04 -11.36
N LEU A 51 7.01 14.39 -11.50
CA LEU A 51 6.43 14.65 -12.82
C LEU A 51 7.01 15.93 -13.43
N GLY A 52 7.32 16.94 -12.62
CA GLY A 52 8.00 18.16 -13.09
C GLY A 52 9.41 17.89 -13.63
N SER A 53 10.25 17.14 -12.90
CA SER A 53 11.58 16.73 -13.38
C SER A 53 11.49 15.91 -14.68
N LEU A 54 10.53 14.97 -14.75
CA LEU A 54 10.30 14.19 -15.95
C LEU A 54 9.84 15.06 -17.13
N GLY A 55 8.96 16.03 -16.89
CA GLY A 55 8.51 17.00 -17.89
C GLY A 55 9.65 17.85 -18.43
N VAL A 56 10.50 18.38 -17.54
CA VAL A 56 11.71 19.14 -17.93
C VAL A 56 12.61 18.29 -18.83
N PHE A 57 12.84 17.04 -18.42
CA PHE A 57 13.67 16.13 -19.20
C PHE A 57 13.09 15.80 -20.57
N LYS A 58 11.79 15.45 -20.62
CA LYS A 58 11.13 15.04 -21.86
C LYS A 58 10.92 16.19 -22.85
N TRP A 59 10.62 17.39 -22.36
CA TRP A 59 10.26 18.51 -23.22
C TRP A 59 11.41 19.46 -23.52
N PHE A 60 12.48 19.45 -22.73
CA PHE A 60 13.62 20.34 -22.94
C PHE A 60 14.92 19.57 -23.15
N ILE A 61 15.27 18.65 -22.24
CA ILE A 61 16.58 17.99 -22.29
C ILE A 61 16.68 17.01 -23.48
N ASP A 62 15.72 16.09 -23.63
CA ASP A 62 15.72 15.11 -24.74
C ASP A 62 15.70 15.78 -26.13
N PRO A 63 14.83 16.78 -26.42
CA PRO A 63 14.87 17.48 -27.70
C PRO A 63 16.14 18.33 -27.89
N ALA A 64 16.68 18.96 -26.84
CA ALA A 64 17.95 19.66 -26.94
C ALA A 64 19.11 18.71 -27.26
N LEU A 65 19.14 17.53 -26.66
CA LEU A 65 20.12 16.48 -26.95
C LEU A 65 20.00 15.96 -28.38
N LEU A 66 18.78 15.75 -28.87
CA LEU A 66 18.49 15.41 -30.27
C LEU A 66 19.01 16.47 -31.24
N TRP A 67 18.84 17.75 -30.88
CA TRP A 67 19.27 18.87 -31.70
C TRP A 67 20.80 18.99 -31.76
N ILE A 68 21.49 18.80 -30.63
CA ILE A 68 22.96 18.88 -30.53
C ILE A 68 23.63 17.63 -31.14
N LEU A 69 23.04 16.44 -30.95
CA LEU A 69 23.57 15.16 -31.42
C LEU A 69 22.56 14.43 -32.32
N PRO A 70 22.42 14.84 -33.60
CA PRO A 70 21.45 14.26 -34.53
C PRO A 70 21.91 12.92 -35.13
N ASP A 71 20.94 12.05 -35.44
CA ASP A 71 21.18 10.68 -35.94
C ASP A 71 21.64 10.61 -37.41
N GLN A 72 21.40 11.66 -38.21
CA GLN A 72 21.57 11.63 -39.68
C GLN A 72 22.95 12.06 -40.20
N CYS A 73 23.94 12.22 -39.31
CA CYS A 73 25.29 12.63 -39.70
C CYS A 73 26.20 11.42 -40.02
N ALA A 74 27.29 11.66 -40.78
CA ALA A 74 28.31 10.64 -41.07
C ALA A 74 28.93 9.99 -39.81
N HIS A 75 28.87 10.68 -38.66
CA HIS A 75 29.29 10.20 -37.33
C HIS A 75 28.12 9.74 -36.44
N GLY A 76 26.95 9.43 -37.01
CA GLY A 76 25.72 9.12 -36.29
C GLY A 76 25.87 8.03 -35.22
N GLY A 77 26.72 7.02 -35.45
CA GLY A 77 27.02 5.98 -34.46
C GLY A 77 27.70 6.51 -33.18
N PHE A 78 28.65 7.43 -33.30
CA PHE A 78 29.33 8.04 -32.15
C PHE A 78 28.40 8.98 -31.39
N TYR A 79 27.57 9.76 -32.11
CA TYR A 79 26.58 10.65 -31.52
C TYR A 79 25.46 9.90 -30.79
N ALA A 80 24.98 8.79 -31.36
CA ALA A 80 24.02 7.91 -30.69
C ALA A 80 24.61 7.32 -29.40
N PHE A 81 25.87 6.88 -29.43
CA PHE A 81 26.56 6.39 -28.23
C PHE A 81 26.70 7.48 -27.16
N LEU A 82 27.18 8.67 -27.53
CA LEU A 82 27.37 9.78 -26.61
C LEU A 82 26.05 10.26 -26.01
N ARG A 83 24.98 10.34 -26.82
CA ARG A 83 23.63 10.66 -26.35
C ARG A 83 23.10 9.59 -25.40
N GLY A 84 23.24 8.32 -25.73
CA GLY A 84 22.84 7.21 -24.84
C GLY A 84 23.56 7.27 -23.50
N GLY A 85 24.87 7.53 -23.51
CA GLY A 85 25.67 7.72 -22.30
C GLY A 85 25.20 8.91 -21.46
N LEU A 86 24.96 10.06 -22.10
CA LEU A 86 24.50 11.27 -21.40
C LEU A 86 23.10 11.10 -20.81
N LEU A 87 22.17 10.46 -21.55
CA LEU A 87 20.86 10.09 -21.02
C LEU A 87 20.99 9.17 -19.81
N GLN A 88 21.88 8.16 -19.85
CA GLN A 88 22.11 7.27 -18.72
C GLN A 88 22.62 8.01 -17.47
N LEU A 89 23.51 9.01 -17.65
CA LEU A 89 23.95 9.86 -16.55
C LEU A 89 22.78 10.64 -15.92
N PHE A 90 21.85 11.16 -16.74
CA PHE A 90 20.63 11.79 -16.22
C PHE A 90 19.77 10.81 -15.41
N TYR A 91 19.60 9.56 -15.86
CA TYR A 91 18.88 8.56 -15.06
C TYR A 91 19.55 8.25 -13.72
N VAL A 92 20.87 8.02 -13.73
CA VAL A 92 21.62 7.60 -12.54
C VAL A 92 21.79 8.72 -11.53
N PHE A 93 22.11 9.94 -11.96
CA PHE A 93 22.46 11.04 -11.05
C PHE A 93 21.31 12.01 -10.77
N TRP A 94 20.26 12.01 -11.59
CA TRP A 94 19.11 12.89 -11.38
C TRP A 94 17.86 12.09 -10.99
N PHE A 95 17.40 11.16 -11.83
CA PHE A 95 16.12 10.48 -11.59
C PHE A 95 16.16 9.52 -10.39
N TYR A 96 17.16 8.64 -10.28
CA TYR A 96 17.22 7.68 -9.18
C TYR A 96 17.38 8.32 -7.79
N PRO A 97 18.27 9.31 -7.57
CA PRO A 97 18.39 9.97 -6.28
C PRO A 97 17.12 10.71 -5.89
N LEU A 98 16.50 11.43 -6.84
CA LEU A 98 15.19 12.02 -6.60
C LEU A 98 14.18 10.96 -6.21
N TYR A 99 14.16 9.80 -6.87
CA TYR A 99 13.17 8.74 -6.66
C TYR A 99 13.29 8.16 -5.28
N MET A 100 14.51 7.88 -4.85
CA MET A 100 14.76 7.39 -3.50
C MET A 100 14.34 8.42 -2.44
N LEU A 101 14.66 9.70 -2.62
CA LEU A 101 14.26 10.74 -1.68
C LEU A 101 12.74 10.92 -1.62
N SER A 102 12.06 10.97 -2.78
CA SER A 102 10.61 11.06 -2.84
C SER A 102 9.95 9.85 -2.23
N PHE A 103 10.46 8.63 -2.48
CA PHE A 103 9.94 7.41 -1.88
C PHE A 103 10.04 7.44 -0.36
N ILE A 104 11.18 7.85 0.21
CA ILE A 104 11.36 7.94 1.66
C ILE A 104 10.39 8.98 2.26
N LEU A 105 10.36 10.20 1.71
CA LEU A 105 9.48 11.27 2.20
C LEU A 105 8.00 10.89 2.09
N SER A 106 7.64 10.23 1.00
CA SER A 106 6.31 9.70 0.75
C SER A 106 5.87 8.72 1.83
N ASN A 107 6.72 7.75 2.19
CA ASN A 107 6.40 6.78 3.25
C ASN A 107 6.14 7.46 4.60
N ILE A 108 6.91 8.48 4.96
CA ILE A 108 6.70 9.25 6.20
C ILE A 108 5.34 9.96 6.15
N TRP A 109 5.05 10.63 5.04
CA TRP A 109 3.79 11.35 4.88
C TRP A 109 2.58 10.46 4.77
N TYR A 110 2.69 9.25 4.21
CA TYR A 110 1.58 8.29 4.16
C TYR A 110 1.19 7.83 5.55
N ASN A 111 2.17 7.54 6.41
CA ASN A 111 1.92 7.23 7.82
C ASN A 111 1.19 8.39 8.52
N ASP A 112 1.66 9.63 8.34
CA ASP A 112 1.03 10.82 8.93
C ASP A 112 -0.40 11.05 8.40
N ILE A 113 -0.61 10.93 7.08
CA ILE A 113 -1.91 11.08 6.43
C ILE A 113 -2.88 10.01 6.93
N ALA A 114 -2.44 8.77 7.01
CA ALA A 114 -3.26 7.66 7.50
C ALA A 114 -3.67 7.87 8.96
N LYS A 115 -2.72 8.31 9.81
CA LYS A 115 -2.99 8.62 11.23
C LYS A 115 -4.02 9.74 11.36
N LEU A 116 -3.82 10.86 10.69
CA LEU A 116 -4.74 12.00 10.71
C LEU A 116 -6.11 11.64 10.13
N GLY A 117 -6.14 10.81 9.09
CA GLY A 117 -7.38 10.31 8.50
C GLY A 117 -8.16 9.40 9.46
N PHE A 118 -7.45 8.56 10.22
CA PHE A 118 -8.05 7.68 11.21
C PHE A 118 -8.62 8.47 12.40
N GLU A 119 -7.85 9.41 12.95
CA GLU A 119 -8.30 10.29 14.04
C GLU A 119 -9.55 11.11 13.62
N ALA A 120 -9.57 11.65 12.39
CA ALA A 120 -10.70 12.43 11.88
C ALA A 120 -11.97 11.58 11.63
N MET A 121 -11.81 10.28 11.37
CA MET A 121 -12.93 9.33 11.27
C MET A 121 -13.52 9.01 12.63
N GLU A 122 -12.66 8.71 13.61
CA GLU A 122 -13.09 8.37 14.97
C GLU A 122 -13.86 9.52 15.63
N GLU A 123 -13.39 10.77 15.46
CA GLU A 123 -14.11 11.96 15.92
C GLU A 123 -15.49 12.10 15.25
N SER A 124 -15.62 11.69 13.99
CA SER A 124 -16.89 11.74 13.27
C SER A 124 -17.89 10.67 13.70
N ASP A 125 -17.39 9.48 14.02
CA ASP A 125 -18.22 8.38 14.53
C ASP A 125 -18.71 8.69 15.95
N LEU A 126 -17.84 9.28 16.79
CA LEU A 126 -18.19 9.74 18.14
C LEU A 126 -19.25 10.84 18.09
N SER A 127 -19.05 11.89 17.28
CA SER A 127 -20.04 12.98 17.15
C SER A 127 -21.37 12.51 16.55
N SER A 128 -21.35 11.57 15.61
CA SER A 128 -22.57 10.97 15.05
C SER A 128 -23.30 10.10 16.10
N ALA A 129 -22.54 9.33 16.90
CA ALA A 129 -23.09 8.53 17.99
C ALA A 129 -23.66 9.40 19.12
N GLU A 130 -23.02 10.52 19.45
CA GLU A 130 -23.52 11.51 20.41
C GLU A 130 -24.80 12.18 19.93
N ALA A 131 -24.88 12.54 18.64
CA ALA A 131 -26.11 13.07 18.03
C ALA A 131 -27.27 12.06 18.06
N LEU A 132 -26.98 10.77 17.87
CA LEU A 132 -27.96 9.69 18.02
C LEU A 132 -28.37 9.48 19.49
N ARG A 133 -27.44 9.68 20.44
CA ARG A 133 -27.69 9.53 21.88
C ARG A 133 -28.44 10.70 22.52
N GLN A 134 -28.45 11.89 21.92
CA GLN A 134 -29.30 12.98 22.39
C GLN A 134 -30.81 12.69 22.27
N GLY A 135 -31.21 11.59 21.62
CA GLY A 135 -32.59 11.08 21.58
C GLY A 135 -32.95 10.03 22.65
N GLU A 136 -31.99 9.45 23.38
CA GLU A 136 -32.27 8.38 24.36
C GLU A 136 -31.35 8.51 25.60
N ALA A 137 -31.97 8.41 26.80
CA ALA A 137 -31.30 8.59 28.09
C ALA A 137 -30.13 7.60 28.33
N PRO A 138 -29.10 7.98 29.12
CA PRO A 138 -27.81 7.30 29.11
C PRO A 138 -27.82 6.02 29.95
N THR A 139 -27.51 4.88 29.31
CA THR A 139 -27.08 3.67 30.03
C THR A 139 -25.61 3.43 29.70
N SER A 140 -24.76 3.56 30.71
CA SER A 140 -23.32 3.36 30.63
C SER A 140 -22.97 1.90 30.31
N LEU A 141 -22.38 1.64 29.15
CA LEU A 141 -21.73 0.37 28.85
C LEU A 141 -20.20 0.55 28.90
N ASN A 142 -19.68 0.40 30.11
CA ASN A 142 -18.30 0.02 30.35
C ASN A 142 -18.20 -1.50 30.15
N LEU A 143 -17.73 -1.98 28.99
CA LEU A 143 -17.03 -3.27 28.86
C LEU A 143 -16.60 -3.53 27.42
N ALA A 144 -15.29 -3.56 27.18
CA ALA A 144 -14.58 -4.54 26.35
C ALA A 144 -13.14 -4.06 26.07
N ASN A 145 -12.33 -3.87 27.11
CA ASN A 145 -10.88 -3.92 27.01
C ASN A 145 -10.42 -5.10 27.86
N ALA A 146 -10.57 -6.30 27.31
CA ALA A 146 -9.99 -7.52 27.86
C ALA A 146 -9.12 -8.16 26.75
N ASP A 147 -7.97 -8.66 27.19
CA ASP A 147 -6.99 -9.45 26.45
C ASP A 147 -5.95 -8.71 25.59
N ARG A 148 -5.25 -7.74 26.20
CA ARG A 148 -3.83 -7.54 25.88
C ARG A 148 -3.00 -7.63 27.16
N PRO A 149 -1.87 -8.34 27.16
CA PRO A 149 -0.94 -8.30 28.27
C PRO A 149 -0.38 -6.88 28.38
N SER A 150 -0.94 -6.10 29.28
CA SER A 150 -0.52 -4.74 29.59
C SER A 150 0.85 -4.80 30.28
N GLY A 151 1.92 -4.64 29.49
CA GLY A 151 3.31 -4.67 29.97
C GLY A 151 4.32 -4.72 28.82
N LEU A 152 5.60 -4.81 29.16
CA LEU A 152 6.72 -4.91 28.21
C LEU A 152 6.56 -6.10 27.23
N GLY A 153 5.96 -7.20 27.68
CA GLY A 153 5.65 -8.36 26.84
C GLY A 153 4.65 -8.06 25.73
N GLY A 154 3.60 -7.26 25.98
CA GLY A 154 2.65 -6.85 24.94
C GLY A 154 3.30 -5.95 23.88
N MET A 155 4.24 -5.10 24.29
CA MET A 155 5.04 -4.27 23.38
C MET A 155 5.95 -5.12 22.49
N MET A 156 6.64 -6.12 23.06
CA MET A 156 7.49 -7.04 22.28
C MET A 156 6.68 -7.84 21.27
N ILE A 157 5.49 -8.32 21.65
CA ILE A 157 4.59 -9.03 20.72
C ILE A 157 4.17 -8.10 19.58
N SER A 158 3.80 -6.85 19.88
CA SER A 158 3.45 -5.86 18.86
C SER A 158 4.61 -5.54 17.91
N ILE A 159 5.84 -5.45 18.42
CA ILE A 159 7.03 -5.21 17.60
C ILE A 159 7.28 -6.44 16.71
N GLY A 160 7.20 -7.65 17.27
CA GLY A 160 7.39 -8.89 16.52
C GLY A 160 6.37 -9.05 15.38
N GLU A 161 5.11 -8.72 15.65
CA GLU A 161 4.04 -8.72 14.64
C GLU A 161 4.32 -7.73 13.50
N GLN A 162 4.79 -6.52 13.84
CA GLN A 162 5.13 -5.50 12.84
C GLN A 162 6.34 -5.92 11.98
N VAL A 163 7.37 -6.50 12.61
CA VAL A 163 8.56 -7.01 11.89
C VAL A 163 8.17 -8.13 10.96
N TYR A 164 7.35 -9.08 11.41
CA TYR A 164 6.87 -10.17 10.55
C TYR A 164 5.97 -9.63 9.42
N SER A 165 5.09 -8.65 9.66
CA SER A 165 4.29 -8.01 8.59
C SER A 165 5.19 -7.40 7.51
N ILE A 166 6.25 -6.68 7.91
CA ILE A 166 7.23 -6.10 6.98
C ILE A 166 7.94 -7.20 6.17
N LEU A 167 8.35 -8.28 6.84
CA LEU A 167 9.01 -9.42 6.17
C LEU A 167 8.08 -10.09 5.16
N LEU A 168 6.85 -10.38 5.57
CA LEU A 168 5.80 -10.97 4.74
C LEU A 168 5.55 -10.12 3.49
N LEU A 169 5.38 -8.81 3.67
CA LEU A 169 5.14 -7.87 2.56
C LEU A 169 6.35 -7.75 1.64
N THR A 170 7.57 -7.85 2.18
CA THR A 170 8.80 -7.84 1.37
C THR A 170 8.86 -9.05 0.46
N PHE A 171 8.58 -10.25 0.97
CA PHE A 171 8.53 -11.46 0.13
C PHE A 171 7.37 -11.44 -0.86
N PHE A 172 6.21 -10.92 -0.46
CA PHE A 172 5.08 -10.76 -1.38
C PHE A 172 5.39 -9.77 -2.51
N PHE A 173 6.08 -8.67 -2.22
CA PHE A 173 6.56 -7.73 -3.23
C PHE A 173 7.54 -8.40 -4.21
N LEU A 174 8.47 -9.22 -3.69
CA LEU A 174 9.40 -9.97 -4.53
C LEU A 174 8.67 -10.97 -5.43
N GLU A 175 7.65 -11.67 -4.91
CA GLU A 175 6.79 -12.56 -5.69
C GLU A 175 6.11 -11.82 -6.86
N VAL A 176 5.49 -10.67 -6.58
CA VAL A 176 4.87 -9.80 -7.61
C VAL A 176 5.89 -9.43 -8.68
N TYR A 177 7.09 -9.01 -8.27
CA TYR A 177 8.18 -8.65 -9.19
C TYR A 177 8.57 -9.82 -10.10
N VAL A 178 8.79 -11.01 -9.54
CA VAL A 178 9.18 -12.21 -10.30
C VAL A 178 8.09 -12.60 -11.31
N VAL A 179 6.81 -12.60 -10.89
CA VAL A 179 5.69 -12.92 -11.77
C VAL A 179 5.55 -11.89 -12.90
N GLY A 180 5.86 -10.61 -12.64
CA GLY A 180 5.86 -9.54 -13.64
C GLY A 180 6.86 -9.74 -14.79
N VAL A 181 7.92 -10.53 -14.59
CA VAL A 181 8.91 -10.85 -15.63
C VAL A 181 8.40 -11.94 -16.60
N ILE A 182 7.42 -12.76 -16.18
CA ILE A 182 6.91 -13.88 -16.98
C ILE A 182 6.04 -13.35 -18.15
N PRO A 183 6.35 -13.67 -19.42
CA PRO A 183 5.59 -13.18 -20.56
C PRO A 183 4.18 -13.81 -20.63
N TYR A 184 3.24 -13.05 -21.22
CA TYR A 184 1.84 -13.43 -21.47
C TYR A 184 0.98 -13.72 -20.22
N ILE A 185 1.14 -14.89 -19.58
CA ILE A 185 0.36 -15.30 -18.40
C ILE A 185 0.71 -14.42 -17.20
N GLY A 186 1.99 -14.06 -17.07
CA GLY A 186 2.49 -13.22 -15.98
C GLY A 186 1.85 -11.84 -15.96
N LYS A 187 1.40 -11.27 -17.09
CA LYS A 187 0.79 -9.93 -17.09
C LYS A 187 -0.55 -9.89 -16.35
N ILE A 188 -1.42 -10.87 -16.60
CA ILE A 188 -2.74 -10.95 -15.94
C ILE A 188 -2.55 -11.31 -14.46
N LEU A 189 -1.66 -12.26 -14.18
CA LEU A 189 -1.38 -12.67 -12.80
C LEU A 189 -0.71 -11.54 -12.00
N ASN A 190 0.25 -10.84 -12.60
CA ASN A 190 0.89 -9.66 -12.01
C ASN A 190 -0.13 -8.55 -11.76
N PHE A 191 -1.09 -8.31 -12.67
CA PHE A 191 -2.17 -7.36 -12.41
C PHE A 191 -2.97 -7.72 -11.16
N LEU A 192 -3.31 -9.01 -10.97
CA LEU A 192 -4.04 -9.48 -9.79
C LEU A 192 -3.20 -9.36 -8.51
N LEU A 193 -1.97 -9.85 -8.52
CA LEU A 193 -1.04 -9.79 -7.38
C LEU A 193 -0.74 -8.35 -6.98
N LEU A 194 -0.49 -7.48 -7.95
CA LEU A 194 -0.24 -6.06 -7.73
C LEU A 194 -1.49 -5.34 -7.19
N SER A 195 -2.69 -5.73 -7.65
CA SER A 195 -3.95 -5.20 -7.10
C SER A 195 -4.13 -5.62 -5.64
N TRP A 196 -3.86 -6.88 -5.28
CA TRP A 196 -3.89 -7.31 -3.89
C TRP A 196 -2.84 -6.63 -3.04
N MET A 197 -1.62 -6.49 -3.55
CA MET A 197 -0.53 -5.81 -2.86
C MET A 197 -0.93 -4.39 -2.50
N TYR A 198 -1.41 -3.59 -3.46
CA TYR A 198 -1.80 -2.22 -3.17
C TYR A 198 -3.03 -2.11 -2.27
N ALA A 199 -4.02 -3.00 -2.43
CA ALA A 199 -5.14 -3.03 -1.52
C ALA A 199 -4.68 -3.32 -0.08
N TYR A 200 -3.85 -4.36 0.11
CA TYR A 200 -3.35 -4.71 1.43
C TYR A 200 -2.55 -3.56 2.05
N TYR A 201 -1.63 -2.95 1.30
CA TYR A 201 -0.83 -1.81 1.77
C TYR A 201 -1.71 -0.63 2.21
N CYS A 202 -2.78 -0.30 1.48
CA CYS A 202 -3.69 0.78 1.89
C CYS A 202 -4.44 0.45 3.19
N TYR A 203 -4.89 -0.79 3.33
CA TYR A 203 -5.65 -1.26 4.49
C TYR A 203 -4.77 -1.55 5.71
N GLU A 204 -3.49 -1.86 5.53
CA GLU A 204 -2.55 -2.15 6.61
C GLU A 204 -2.45 -0.96 7.56
N TYR A 205 -2.33 0.26 7.06
CA TYR A 205 -2.30 1.46 7.89
C TYR A 205 -3.51 1.53 8.83
N LYS A 206 -4.71 1.39 8.27
CA LYS A 206 -5.96 1.40 9.03
C LYS A 206 -5.99 0.32 10.11
N TRP A 207 -5.66 -0.92 9.73
CA TRP A 207 -5.67 -2.05 10.65
C TRP A 207 -4.61 -1.95 11.73
N ASN A 208 -3.49 -1.29 11.42
CA ASN A 208 -2.43 -1.04 12.38
C ASN A 208 -2.86 -0.03 13.45
N PHE A 209 -3.47 1.09 13.04
CA PHE A 209 -4.03 2.06 13.99
C PHE A 209 -5.20 1.47 14.80
N SER A 210 -5.99 0.59 14.20
CA SER A 210 -7.07 -0.14 14.89
C SER A 210 -6.57 -1.29 15.77
N GLY A 211 -5.27 -1.59 15.75
CA GLY A 211 -4.66 -2.66 16.54
C GLY A 211 -5.20 -4.06 16.23
N ILE A 212 -5.61 -4.35 15.00
CA ILE A 212 -6.07 -5.69 14.62
C ILE A 212 -4.84 -6.62 14.53
N PRO A 213 -4.85 -7.84 15.07
CA PRO A 213 -3.71 -8.75 14.92
C PRO A 213 -3.56 -9.24 13.47
N LEU A 214 -2.32 -9.45 13.02
CA LEU A 214 -1.95 -9.78 11.64
C LEU A 214 -2.67 -11.02 11.11
N GLU A 215 -2.75 -12.09 11.90
CA GLU A 215 -3.45 -13.31 11.50
C GLU A 215 -4.91 -13.04 11.09
N LYS A 216 -5.59 -12.16 11.83
CA LYS A 216 -6.98 -11.76 11.50
C LYS A 216 -7.03 -10.87 10.26
N ARG A 217 -6.04 -10.00 10.06
CA ARG A 217 -5.93 -9.16 8.84
C ARG A 217 -5.78 -10.04 7.59
N LEU A 218 -4.86 -11.00 7.62
CA LEU A 218 -4.60 -11.94 6.52
C LEU A 218 -5.82 -12.81 6.25
N ASP A 219 -6.43 -13.36 7.30
CA ASP A 219 -7.62 -14.21 7.15
C ASP A 219 -8.82 -13.46 6.58
N TYR A 220 -9.04 -12.22 7.02
CA TYR A 220 -10.06 -11.35 6.47
C TYR A 220 -9.78 -10.97 5.01
N PHE A 221 -8.51 -10.66 4.69
CA PHE A 221 -8.08 -10.32 3.35
C PHE A 221 -8.28 -11.48 2.37
N GLU A 222 -7.75 -12.65 2.70
CA GLU A 222 -7.82 -13.86 1.89
C GLU A 222 -9.24 -14.43 1.77
N SER A 223 -10.11 -14.15 2.74
CA SER A 223 -11.52 -14.51 2.67
C SER A 223 -12.33 -13.54 1.81
N ASN A 224 -11.93 -12.27 1.72
CA ASN A 224 -12.61 -11.24 0.93
C ASN A 224 -11.79 -10.81 -0.31
N TRP A 225 -11.00 -11.73 -0.85
CA TRP A 225 -10.04 -11.49 -1.92
C TRP A 225 -10.63 -10.73 -3.12
N ALA A 226 -11.88 -11.04 -3.52
CA ALA A 226 -12.53 -10.43 -4.68
C ALA A 226 -12.78 -8.92 -4.49
N PHE A 227 -13.19 -8.53 -3.27
CA PHE A 227 -13.34 -7.12 -2.91
C PHE A 227 -12.00 -6.40 -2.95
N PHE A 228 -10.96 -7.00 -2.37
CA PHE A 228 -9.62 -6.38 -2.34
C PHE A 228 -8.97 -6.29 -3.72
N THR A 229 -9.15 -7.28 -4.60
CA THR A 229 -8.76 -7.14 -6.02
C THR A 229 -9.48 -5.97 -6.67
N GLY A 230 -10.79 -5.84 -6.42
CA GLY A 230 -11.60 -4.72 -6.88
C GLY A 230 -11.04 -3.38 -6.42
N PHE A 231 -10.74 -3.27 -5.13
CA PHE A 231 -10.21 -2.05 -4.51
C PHE A 231 -8.85 -1.63 -5.07
N GLY A 232 -7.91 -2.57 -5.27
CA GLY A 232 -6.59 -2.23 -5.82
C GLY A 232 -6.59 -1.94 -7.32
N SER A 233 -7.59 -2.41 -8.06
CA SER A 233 -7.57 -2.38 -9.53
C SER A 233 -7.57 -0.97 -10.16
N PRO A 234 -8.29 0.07 -9.66
CA PRO A 234 -8.18 1.42 -10.24
C PRO A 234 -6.76 1.97 -10.15
N CYS A 235 -6.08 1.70 -9.04
CA CYS A 235 -4.71 2.10 -8.80
C CYS A 235 -3.75 1.44 -9.80
N VAL A 236 -3.88 0.13 -9.98
CA VAL A 236 -3.05 -0.62 -10.94
C VAL A 236 -3.34 -0.20 -12.37
N LEU A 237 -4.62 -0.05 -12.75
CA LEU A 237 -5.00 0.36 -14.10
C LEU A 237 -4.41 1.73 -14.49
N ALA A 238 -4.32 2.65 -13.53
CA ALA A 238 -3.72 3.97 -13.76
C ALA A 238 -2.23 3.89 -14.11
N ILE A 239 -1.51 2.87 -13.63
CA ILE A 239 -0.06 2.73 -13.80
C ILE A 239 0.37 1.62 -14.77
N PHE A 240 -0.55 0.73 -15.15
CA PHE A 240 -0.23 -0.54 -15.84
C PHE A 240 0.45 -0.36 -17.20
N PHE A 241 0.12 0.70 -17.92
CA PHE A 241 0.66 0.98 -19.26
C PHE A 241 1.80 2.01 -19.25
N LEU A 242 2.22 2.47 -18.07
CA LEU A 242 3.24 3.50 -17.92
C LEU A 242 4.63 2.87 -17.72
N SER A 243 5.68 3.64 -17.99
CA SER A 243 7.05 3.18 -17.70
C SER A 243 7.26 3.12 -16.18
N PRO A 244 8.13 2.23 -15.65
CA PRO A 244 8.29 2.04 -14.21
C PRO A 244 8.52 3.34 -13.42
N LEU A 245 9.28 4.28 -14.00
CA LEU A 245 9.55 5.58 -13.40
C LEU A 245 8.28 6.45 -13.30
N VAL A 246 7.47 6.47 -14.36
CA VAL A 246 6.19 7.20 -14.40
C VAL A 246 5.16 6.52 -13.50
N SER A 247 5.08 5.19 -13.54
CA SER A 247 4.21 4.39 -12.68
C SER A 247 4.50 4.67 -11.20
N GLY A 248 5.77 4.67 -10.80
CA GLY A 248 6.17 4.98 -9.43
C GLY A 248 5.83 6.42 -9.01
N ALA A 249 6.04 7.40 -9.90
CA ALA A 249 5.68 8.79 -9.65
C ALA A 249 4.16 8.99 -9.50
N LEU A 250 3.38 8.44 -10.42
CA LEU A 250 1.92 8.51 -10.38
C LEU A 250 1.39 7.79 -9.14
N MET A 251 1.99 6.65 -8.79
CA MET A 251 1.63 5.93 -7.58
C MET A 251 1.92 6.75 -6.33
N ALA A 252 3.06 7.45 -6.28
CA ALA A 252 3.40 8.30 -5.14
C ALA A 252 2.40 9.47 -4.93
N ILE A 253 1.64 9.82 -5.96
CA ILE A 253 0.61 10.85 -5.90
C ILE A 253 -0.74 10.23 -5.52
N LEU A 254 -1.09 9.09 -6.13
CA LEU A 254 -2.39 8.46 -5.94
C LEU A 254 -2.52 7.71 -4.61
N PHE A 255 -1.44 7.09 -4.13
CA PHE A 255 -1.43 6.26 -2.93
C PHE A 255 -2.08 6.89 -1.69
N PRO A 256 -1.78 8.14 -1.30
CA PRO A 256 -2.42 8.74 -0.12
C PRO A 256 -3.95 8.87 -0.25
N LEU A 257 -4.49 9.02 -1.47
CA LEU A 257 -5.95 9.02 -1.65
C LEU A 257 -6.54 7.63 -1.41
N PHE A 258 -5.89 6.59 -1.93
CA PHE A 258 -6.34 5.21 -1.73
C PHE A 258 -6.25 4.81 -0.24
N VAL A 259 -5.19 5.22 0.45
CA VAL A 259 -5.08 5.07 1.91
C VAL A 259 -6.26 5.74 2.62
N LEU A 260 -6.59 6.99 2.28
CA LEU A 260 -7.74 7.68 2.89
C LEU A 260 -9.09 7.03 2.55
N THR A 261 -9.27 6.51 1.34
CA THR A 261 -10.48 5.73 1.01
C THR A 261 -10.58 4.44 1.81
N ALA A 262 -9.46 3.74 2.04
CA ALA A 262 -9.43 2.53 2.86
C ALA A 262 -9.76 2.86 4.32
N THR A 263 -9.13 3.91 4.87
CA THR A 263 -9.45 4.42 6.22
C THR A 263 -10.94 4.72 6.36
N GLY A 264 -11.57 5.27 5.31
CA GLY A 264 -13.01 5.55 5.27
C GLY A 264 -13.96 4.44 4.86
N SER A 265 -13.45 3.24 4.59
CA SER A 265 -14.32 2.10 4.34
C SER A 265 -14.88 1.54 5.65
N GLY A 266 -15.89 0.66 5.61
CA GLY A 266 -16.67 0.22 6.77
C GLY A 266 -15.93 -0.24 8.05
N PRO A 267 -16.68 -0.47 9.15
CA PRO A 267 -16.14 -0.60 10.50
C PRO A 267 -15.29 -1.85 10.69
N GLU A 268 -14.17 -1.70 11.40
CA GLU A 268 -13.18 -2.74 11.66
C GLU A 268 -13.72 -3.85 12.56
N LYS A 269 -14.76 -3.55 13.33
CA LYS A 269 -15.49 -4.49 14.17
C LYS A 269 -15.99 -5.71 13.38
N ILE A 270 -16.20 -5.58 12.07
CA ILE A 270 -16.59 -6.70 11.18
C ILE A 270 -15.48 -7.76 11.08
N ILE A 271 -14.20 -7.35 11.18
CA ILE A 271 -13.05 -8.26 11.09
C ILE A 271 -12.96 -9.16 12.33
N LEU A 272 -13.45 -8.66 13.48
CA LEU A 272 -13.54 -9.43 14.71
C LEU A 272 -14.78 -10.34 14.76
N ALA A 273 -15.76 -10.11 13.89
CA ALA A 273 -16.97 -10.93 13.81
C ALA A 273 -16.66 -12.31 13.20
N PRO A 274 -17.50 -13.33 13.49
CA PRO A 274 -17.30 -14.67 12.94
C PRO A 274 -17.30 -14.67 11.41
N ARG A 275 -16.44 -15.48 10.79
CA ARG A 275 -16.26 -15.56 9.32
C ARG A 275 -17.57 -15.69 8.52
N ARG A 276 -18.58 -16.35 9.08
CA ARG A 276 -19.90 -16.54 8.45
C ARG A 276 -20.64 -15.23 8.18
N THR A 277 -20.28 -14.16 8.90
CA THR A 277 -20.88 -12.83 8.74
C THR A 277 -20.23 -12.02 7.63
N TRP A 278 -19.10 -12.48 7.08
CA TRP A 278 -18.38 -11.76 6.04
C TRP A 278 -19.07 -11.90 4.68
N LYS A 279 -19.03 -10.82 3.88
CA LYS A 279 -19.69 -10.75 2.57
C LYS A 279 -19.26 -11.88 1.61
N CYS A 280 -18.07 -12.44 1.81
CA CYS A 280 -17.47 -13.47 0.97
C CYS A 280 -17.51 -14.89 1.56
N ALA A 281 -18.25 -15.14 2.66
CA ALA A 281 -18.25 -16.44 3.35
C ALA A 281 -18.55 -17.66 2.44
N GLY A 282 -19.25 -17.46 1.31
CA GLY A 282 -19.59 -18.52 0.34
C GLY A 282 -18.56 -18.77 -0.78
N LEU A 283 -17.52 -17.95 -0.92
CA LEU A 283 -16.54 -18.04 -2.02
C LEU A 283 -15.29 -18.86 -1.69
N GLY A 284 -15.04 -19.13 -0.41
CA GLY A 284 -13.82 -19.81 0.04
C GLY A 284 -12.63 -18.87 0.15
N ARG A 285 -11.65 -19.27 0.98
CA ARG A 285 -10.42 -18.52 1.23
C ARG A 285 -9.41 -18.80 0.12
N LEU A 286 -8.78 -17.76 -0.40
CA LEU A 286 -7.68 -17.87 -1.37
C LEU A 286 -6.35 -17.61 -0.64
N PRO A 287 -5.40 -18.56 -0.62
CA PRO A 287 -4.15 -18.43 0.13
C PRO A 287 -3.13 -17.54 -0.61
N ILE A 288 -3.43 -16.24 -0.69
CA ILE A 288 -2.65 -15.24 -1.43
C ILE A 288 -1.24 -15.08 -0.83
N PHE A 289 -1.11 -15.12 0.49
CA PHE A 289 0.17 -14.90 1.18
C PHE A 289 0.96 -16.17 1.45
N TYR A 290 0.51 -17.34 0.98
CA TYR A 290 1.11 -18.63 1.33
C TYR A 290 2.58 -18.74 0.95
N ALA A 291 2.95 -18.30 -0.26
CA ALA A 291 4.33 -18.31 -0.70
C ALA A 291 5.18 -17.36 0.16
N ALA A 292 4.72 -16.12 0.33
CA ALA A 292 5.38 -15.11 1.15
C ALA A 292 5.55 -15.55 2.62
N ASP A 293 4.54 -16.19 3.22
CA ASP A 293 4.57 -16.73 4.58
C ASP A 293 5.62 -17.85 4.69
N THR A 294 5.60 -18.79 3.75
CA THR A 294 6.59 -19.88 3.69
C THR A 294 8.03 -19.34 3.65
N PHE A 295 8.29 -18.35 2.80
CA PHE A 295 9.62 -17.71 2.72
C PHE A 295 9.96 -16.88 3.95
N SER A 296 8.99 -16.20 4.56
CA SER A 296 9.17 -15.42 5.79
C SER A 296 9.56 -16.33 6.96
N MET A 297 8.85 -17.44 7.11
CA MET A 297 9.14 -18.45 8.14
C MET A 297 10.50 -19.11 7.91
N LEU A 298 10.85 -19.41 6.66
CA LEU A 298 12.19 -19.91 6.31
C LEU A 298 13.28 -18.90 6.71
N ALA A 299 13.12 -17.63 6.36
CA ALA A 299 14.08 -16.59 6.71
C ALA A 299 14.23 -16.46 8.24
N LEU A 300 13.13 -16.43 8.98
CA LEU A 300 13.15 -16.40 10.45
C LEU A 300 13.85 -17.63 11.06
N SER A 301 13.63 -18.81 10.49
CA SER A 301 14.28 -20.04 10.97
C SER A 301 15.81 -19.99 10.81
N ILE A 302 16.31 -19.36 9.74
CA ILE A 302 17.75 -19.20 9.50
C ILE A 302 18.35 -18.26 10.56
N PHE A 303 17.72 -17.12 10.83
CA PHE A 303 18.16 -16.20 11.89
C PHE A 303 18.13 -16.84 13.28
N GLN A 304 17.12 -17.67 13.56
CA GLN A 304 17.02 -18.43 14.81
C GLN A 304 18.06 -19.54 14.93
N LEU A 305 18.59 -20.08 13.83
CA LEU A 305 19.70 -21.04 13.82
C LEU A 305 21.07 -20.40 14.01
N GLU A 306 21.20 -19.09 13.74
CA GLU A 306 22.48 -18.37 13.84
C GLU A 306 22.68 -17.75 15.24
N SER A 307 21.59 -17.35 15.92
CA SER A 307 21.59 -16.88 17.31
C SER A 307 22.11 -17.86 18.40
N PRO A 308 21.94 -19.20 18.32
CA PRO A 308 22.41 -20.16 19.32
C PRO A 308 23.94 -20.21 19.44
N HIS A 309 24.68 -19.82 18.40
CA HIS A 309 26.14 -19.87 18.41
C HIS A 309 26.82 -18.69 19.11
N GLN A 310 26.11 -17.57 19.37
CA GLN A 310 26.69 -16.44 20.09
C GLN A 310 26.60 -16.55 21.62
N ILE A 311 25.68 -17.36 22.17
CA ILE A 311 25.48 -17.47 23.63
C ILE A 311 26.53 -18.39 24.30
N GLN A 312 27.24 -19.22 23.52
CA GLN A 312 28.29 -20.09 24.06
C GLN A 312 29.68 -19.42 24.18
N HIS A 313 29.95 -18.32 23.49
CA HIS A 313 31.26 -17.67 23.53
C HIS A 313 31.43 -16.61 24.64
N GLU A 314 30.36 -16.20 25.31
CA GLU A 314 30.42 -15.22 26.42
C GLU A 314 30.45 -15.87 27.82
N LYS A 315 30.45 -17.21 27.92
CA LYS A 315 30.54 -17.94 29.20
C LYS A 315 31.94 -18.50 29.51
N THR A 316 32.95 -18.16 28.72
CA THR A 316 34.34 -18.65 28.89
C THR A 316 35.40 -17.54 28.74
N GLY A 317 35.08 -16.32 29.17
CA GLY A 317 36.03 -15.21 29.30
C GLY A 317 36.17 -14.78 30.74
#